data_AF-A0A8H9IE13-F1
#
_entry.id   AF-A0A8H9IE13-F1
#
_cell.length_a   1.000
_cell.length_b   1.000
_cell.length_c   1.000
_cell.angle_alpha   90.00
_cell.angle_beta   90.00
_cell.angle_gamma   90.00
#
_symmetry.space_group_name_H-M   'P 1'
#
loop_
_entity.id
_entity.type
_entity.pdbx_description
1 polymer ?
#
loop_
_entity_poly.entity_id
_entity_poly.type
_entity_poly.pdbx_seq_one_letter_code
_entity_poly.pdbx_strand_id
1 'polypeptide(L)'
;MSVEFNFRVTRKHFTLPAVSINAMHYHIYDGCYEVHGDKLALDCSFYQANRRKWYGDTSYLTDIEFIKALFSFGVRKGLIPEIPEEVTALIKDSTVFVSV
;
A
#
# COMPACT_ATOMS: atom_id res chain seq x y z
N MET A 1 -10.43 1.75 -19.29
CA MET A 1 -9.42 0.68 -19.18
C MET A 1 -9.12 0.50 -17.70
N SER A 2 -9.33 -0.68 -17.12
CA SER A 2 -8.96 -0.93 -15.72
C SER A 2 -7.44 -0.94 -15.60
N VAL A 3 -6.88 -0.14 -14.69
CA VAL A 3 -5.44 -0.18 -14.40
C VAL A 3 -5.13 -1.51 -13.73
N GLU A 4 -4.24 -2.32 -14.32
CA GLU A 4 -3.82 -3.60 -13.75
C GLU A 4 -2.50 -3.44 -12.99
N PHE A 5 -2.53 -3.68 -11.68
CA PHE A 5 -1.36 -3.60 -10.82
C PHE A 5 -0.74 -4.98 -10.60
N ASN A 6 0.51 -5.15 -11.05
CA ASN A 6 1.26 -6.41 -10.96
C ASN A 6 1.92 -6.61 -9.58
N PHE A 7 1.10 -6.79 -8.55
CA PHE A 7 1.57 -7.01 -7.18
C PHE A 7 2.13 -8.43 -6.97
N ARG A 8 3.12 -8.54 -6.09
CA ARG A 8 3.65 -9.80 -5.58
C ARG A 8 3.88 -9.74 -4.07
N VAL A 9 3.82 -10.88 -3.39
CA VAL A 9 4.25 -10.98 -1.99
C VAL A 9 5.74 -11.29 -1.98
N THR A 10 6.51 -10.63 -1.12
CA THR A 10 7.91 -11.02 -0.84
C THR A 10 8.15 -11.06 0.66
N ARG A 11 8.89 -12.06 1.12
CA ARG A 11 9.48 -12.08 2.47
C ARG A 11 10.99 -11.82 2.45
N LYS A 12 11.58 -11.73 1.27
CA LYS A 12 13.02 -11.60 1.12
C LYS A 12 13.46 -10.25 1.71
N HIS A 13 14.32 -10.28 2.73
CA HIS A 13 14.83 -9.14 3.50
C HIS A 13 13.90 -8.53 4.56
N PHE A 14 12.73 -9.14 4.81
CA PHE A 14 11.75 -8.63 5.78
C PHE A 14 11.31 -9.71 6.76
N THR A 15 11.09 -9.33 8.02
CA THR A 15 10.56 -10.23 9.05
C THR A 15 9.13 -10.65 8.71
N LEU A 16 8.31 -9.68 8.30
CA LEU A 16 6.95 -9.85 7.79
C LEU A 16 6.93 -9.71 6.26
N PRO A 17 6.08 -10.46 5.54
CA PRO A 17 5.94 -10.30 4.10
C PRO A 17 5.47 -8.89 3.68
N ALA A 18 6.00 -8.35 2.58
CA ALA A 18 5.57 -7.07 2.02
C ALA A 18 4.85 -7.27 0.67
N VAL A 19 3.92 -6.37 0.34
CA VAL A 19 3.32 -6.30 -0.99
C VAL A 19 4.23 -5.45 -1.88
N SER A 20 4.71 -6.03 -2.98
CA SER A 20 5.74 -5.42 -3.82
C SER A 20 5.23 -5.12 -5.22
N ILE A 21 5.63 -3.97 -5.75
CA ILE A 21 5.42 -3.54 -7.14
C ILE A 21 6.52 -2.55 -7.52
N ASN A 22 7.05 -2.62 -8.74
CA ASN A 22 8.02 -1.65 -9.27
C ASN A 22 9.18 -1.29 -8.32
N ALA A 23 9.79 -2.30 -7.68
CA ALA A 23 10.88 -2.17 -6.69
C ALA A 23 10.52 -1.47 -5.35
N MET A 24 9.26 -1.11 -5.16
CA MET A 24 8.70 -0.68 -3.87
C MET A 24 8.09 -1.86 -3.13
N HIS A 25 8.24 -1.87 -1.81
CA HIS A 25 7.76 -2.92 -0.91
C HIS A 25 6.94 -2.27 0.21
N TYR A 26 5.62 -2.41 0.16
CA TYR A 26 4.67 -1.79 1.09
C TYR A 26 4.30 -2.72 2.23
N HIS A 27 4.24 -2.17 3.45
CA HIS A 27 3.91 -2.88 4.69
C HIS A 27 2.50 -2.51 5.12
N ILE A 28 1.53 -3.35 4.82
CA ILE A 28 0.09 -3.06 5.02
C ILE A 28 -0.46 -3.53 6.36
N TYR A 29 0.42 -3.75 7.34
CA TYR A 29 0.07 -4.25 8.66
C TYR A 29 -0.40 -3.13 9.57
N ASP A 30 -1.16 -3.48 10.61
CA ASP A 30 -1.52 -2.53 11.66
C ASP A 30 -0.28 -1.85 12.24
N GLY A 31 -0.36 -0.54 12.43
CA GLY A 31 0.76 0.32 12.85
C GLY A 31 1.78 0.68 11.75
N CYS A 32 1.67 0.15 10.53
CA CYS A 32 2.53 0.52 9.40
C CYS A 32 1.90 1.56 8.46
N TYR A 33 0.72 2.09 8.79
CA TYR A 33 0.03 3.06 7.96
C TYR A 33 -0.78 4.04 8.81
N GLU A 34 -1.03 5.22 8.25
CA GLU A 34 -1.83 6.28 8.87
C GLU A 34 -2.59 7.06 7.78
N VAL A 35 -3.87 7.34 8.00
CA VAL A 35 -4.68 8.15 7.07
C VAL A 35 -4.60 9.62 7.48
N HIS A 36 -4.24 10.49 6.54
CA HIS A 36 -4.17 11.93 6.75
C HIS A 36 -5.03 12.67 5.72
N GLY A 37 -6.30 12.91 6.02
CA GLY A 37 -7.21 13.59 5.09
C GLY A 37 -7.41 12.75 3.82
N ASP A 38 -6.87 13.22 2.70
CA ASP A 38 -7.01 12.62 1.37
C ASP A 38 -5.85 11.68 0.97
N LYS A 39 -4.90 11.43 1.87
CA LYS A 39 -3.74 10.57 1.61
C LYS A 39 -3.58 9.48 2.66
N LEU A 40 -2.99 8.37 2.22
CA LEU A 40 -2.51 7.30 3.08
C LEU A 40 -0.99 7.38 3.21
N ALA A 41 -0.48 7.65 4.41
CA ALA A 41 0.91 7.40 4.76
C ALA A 41 1.08 5.90 5.01
N LEU A 42 2.04 5.27 4.32
CA LEU A 42 2.26 3.83 4.37
C LEU A 42 3.74 3.54 4.40
N ASP A 43 4.19 2.80 5.41
CA ASP A 43 5.57 2.36 5.51
C ASP A 43 5.92 1.49 4.31
N CYS A 44 7.09 1.80 3.75
CA CYS A 44 7.61 1.11 2.60
C CYS A 44 9.11 0.89 2.72
N SER A 45 9.61 0.01 1.87
CA SER A 45 11.04 -0.24 1.74
C SER A 45 11.40 -0.36 0.27
N PHE A 46 12.63 0.01 -0.05
CA PHE A 46 13.18 -0.12 -1.40
C PHE A 46 14.69 -0.32 -1.36
N TYR A 47 15.23 -0.94 -2.40
CA TYR A 47 16.66 -1.13 -2.54
C TYR A 47 17.25 -0.08 -3.48
N GLN A 48 18.19 0.72 -2.97
CA GLN A 48 18.88 1.71 -3.79
C GLN A 48 20.12 1.07 -4.42
N ALA A 49 20.04 0.74 -5.71
CA ALA A 49 21.09 -0.01 -6.41
C ALA A 49 22.45 0.70 -6.44
N ASN A 50 22.47 2.04 -6.58
CA ASN A 50 23.69 2.85 -6.60
C ASN A 50 24.46 2.80 -5.27
N ARG A 51 23.76 2.69 -4.14
CA ARG A 51 24.36 2.59 -2.79
C ARG A 51 24.42 1.17 -2.26
N ARG A 52 23.90 0.21 -3.04
CA ARG A 52 23.77 -1.19 -2.68
C ARG A 52 23.11 -1.44 -1.30
N LYS A 53 22.16 -0.59 -0.92
CA LYS A 53 21.59 -0.56 0.43
C LYS A 53 20.06 -0.53 0.41
N TRP A 54 19.46 -1.18 1.41
CA TRP A 54 18.03 -1.12 1.70
C TRP A 54 17.69 0.12 2.53
N TYR A 55 16.57 0.75 2.18
CA TYR A 55 16.01 1.91 2.87
C TYR A 55 14.58 1.61 3.28
N GLY A 56 14.19 2.12 4.46
CA GLY A 56 12.80 2.25 4.89
C GLY A 56 12.40 3.72 4.81
N ASP A 57 11.16 3.98 4.37
CA ASP A 57 10.61 5.32 4.21
C ASP A 57 9.08 5.24 4.32
N THR A 58 8.41 6.39 4.38
CA THR A 58 6.95 6.50 4.37
C THR A 58 6.49 6.99 3.01
N SER A 59 5.68 6.17 2.32
CA SER A 59 5.06 6.55 1.06
C SER A 59 3.73 7.24 1.32
N TYR A 60 3.51 8.41 0.72
CA TYR A 60 2.23 9.11 0.77
C TYR A 60 1.44 8.81 -0.51
N LEU A 61 0.47 7.90 -0.39
CA LEU A 61 -0.37 7.44 -1.49
C LEU A 61 -1.65 8.27 -1.57
N THR A 62 -1.98 8.75 -2.76
CA THR A 62 -3.23 9.49 -3.06
C THR A 62 -4.07 8.81 -4.14
N ASP A 63 -3.51 7.84 -4.87
CA ASP A 63 -4.23 7.07 -5.88
C ASP A 63 -5.12 6.02 -5.21
N ILE A 64 -6.43 6.27 -5.22
CA ILE A 64 -7.44 5.44 -4.57
C ILE A 64 -7.59 4.07 -5.25
N GLU A 65 -7.43 4.00 -6.58
CA GLU A 65 -7.47 2.71 -7.28
C GLU A 65 -6.27 1.86 -6.85
N PHE A 66 -5.10 2.48 -6.73
CA PHE A 66 -3.90 1.81 -6.22
C PHE A 66 -4.06 1.37 -4.77
N ILE A 67 -4.51 2.25 -3.86
CA ILE A 67 -4.72 1.93 -2.44
C ILE A 67 -5.70 0.76 -2.29
N LYS A 68 -6.85 0.83 -2.99
CA LYS A 68 -7.85 -0.24 -2.97
C LYS A 68 -7.26 -1.55 -3.48
N ALA A 69 -6.53 -1.53 -4.58
CA ALA A 69 -5.94 -2.74 -5.15
C ALA A 69 -4.84 -3.33 -4.25
N LEU A 70 -4.05 -2.49 -3.59
CA LEU A 70 -2.98 -2.88 -2.67
C LEU A 70 -3.53 -3.64 -1.46
N PHE A 71 -4.51 -3.07 -0.75
CA PHE A 71 -5.11 -3.72 0.43
C PHE A 71 -5.95 -4.94 0.05
N SER A 72 -6.69 -4.88 -1.06
CA SER A 72 -7.45 -6.04 -1.57
C SER A 72 -6.51 -7.22 -1.92
N PHE A 73 -5.33 -6.92 -2.47
CA PHE A 73 -4.30 -7.93 -2.72
C PHE A 73 -3.79 -8.54 -1.41
N GLY A 74 -3.55 -7.71 -0.39
CA GLY A 74 -3.17 -8.12 0.96
C GLY A 74 -4.13 -9.12 1.58
N VAL A 75 -5.43 -8.81 1.57
CA VAL A 75 -6.50 -9.69 2.06
C VAL A 75 -6.52 -11.01 1.29
N ARG A 76 -6.53 -10.96 -0.04
CA ARG A 76 -6.56 -12.16 -0.90
C ARG A 76 -5.34 -13.07 -0.69
N LYS A 77 -4.21 -12.52 -0.27
CA LYS A 77 -2.98 -13.29 0.03
C LYS A 77 -2.84 -13.67 1.50
N GLY A 78 -3.82 -13.35 2.35
CA GLY A 78 -3.83 -13.67 3.77
C GLY A 78 -2.76 -12.92 4.56
N LEU A 79 -2.33 -11.74 4.10
CA LEU A 79 -1.41 -10.89 4.86
C LEU A 79 -2.11 -10.15 5.99
N ILE A 80 -3.36 -9.76 5.73
CA ILE A 80 -4.28 -9.12 6.68
C ILE A 80 -5.65 -9.79 6.54
N PRO A 81 -6.46 -9.84 7.62
CA PRO A 81 -7.76 -10.51 7.59
C PRO A 81 -8.79 -9.74 6.74
N GLU A 82 -8.74 -8.42 6.77
CA GLU A 82 -9.66 -7.52 6.06
C GLU A 82 -9.00 -6.16 5.80
N ILE A 83 -9.65 -5.31 4.99
CA ILE A 83 -9.18 -3.94 4.76
C ILE A 83 -9.55 -3.09 6.00
N PRO A 84 -8.60 -2.37 6.62
CA PRO A 84 -8.87 -1.54 7.78
C PRO A 84 -9.99 -0.51 7.57
N GLU A 85 -10.71 -0.18 8.63
CA GLU A 85 -11.85 0.75 8.57
C GLU A 85 -11.42 2.14 8.10
N GLU A 86 -10.31 2.69 8.62
CA GLU A 86 -9.81 4.00 8.19
C GLU A 86 -9.43 4.04 6.70
N VAL A 87 -8.84 2.96 6.18
CA VAL A 87 -8.50 2.85 4.74
C VAL A 87 -9.77 2.71 3.91
N THR A 88 -10.77 1.98 4.43
CA THR A 88 -12.08 1.85 3.78
C THR A 88 -12.81 3.19 3.72
N ALA A 89 -12.73 4.00 4.77
CA ALA A 89 -13.29 5.35 4.79
C ALA A 89 -12.62 6.25 3.73
N LEU A 90 -11.28 6.27 3.68
CA LEU A 90 -10.52 7.01 2.67
C LEU A 90 -10.94 6.64 1.23
N ILE A 91 -11.10 5.35 0.95
CA ILE A 91 -11.54 4.86 -0.37
C ILE A 91 -12.95 5.35 -0.71
N LYS A 92 -13.87 5.35 0.27
CA LYS A 92 -15.27 5.76 0.09
C LYS A 92 -15.42 7.27 -0.06
N ASP A 93 -14.74 8.06 0.76
CA ASP A 93 -14.85 9.52 0.74
C ASP A 93 -14.36 10.11 -0.59
N SER A 94 -13.35 9.47 -1.19
CA SER A 94 -12.84 9.87 -2.50
C SER A 94 -13.80 9.59 -3.66
N THR A 95 -14.73 8.63 -3.50
CA THR A 95 -15.81 8.40 -4.49
C THR A 95 -16.95 9.41 -4.42
N VAL A 96 -17.06 10.20 -3.34
CA VAL A 96 -18.17 11.15 -3.15
C VAL A 96 -17.91 12.49 -3.87
N PHE A 97 -16.67 12.80 -4.24
CA PHE A 97 -16.31 14.06 -4.93
C PHE A 97 -16.55 14.08 -6.45
N VAL A 98 -17.32 13.15 -7.00
CA VAL A 98 -17.88 13.28 -8.36
C VAL A 98 -19.29 13.84 -8.27
N SER A 99 -19.42 15.11 -7.91
CA SER A 99 -20.61 15.88 -8.25
C SER A 99 -20.26 17.31 -8.61
N VAL A 100 -20.83 17.72 -9.75
CA VAL A 100 -20.78 19.02 -10.48
C VAL A 100 -19.71 19.10 -11.56
#